data_AF-A0A7S2CXF3-F1
#
_entry.id   AF-A0A7S2CXF3-F1
#
_cell.length_a   1.000
_cell.length_b   1.000
_cell.length_c   1.000
_cell.angle_alpha   90.00
_cell.angle_beta   90.00
_cell.angle_gamma   90.00
#
_symmetry.space_group_name_H-M   'P 1'
#
loop_
_entity.id
_entity.type
_entity.pdbx_description
1 polymer ?
#
loop_
_entity_poly.entity_id
_entity_poly.type
_entity_poly.pdbx_seq_one_letter_code
_entity_poly.pdbx_strand_id
1 'polypeptide(L)'
;RAWGFAVILFAAALSSMAGVYFEKILKGVKVSLWTRNLQLAAYSVITSFVPLLVSGEWYVIQEKGFFHGYTNMTWVCIIMNAGGGLLVGTVIKYADAVTKDVAIGASIVFSSIASTQLFGFEISTLFVIGVSVVVYSVFLYGGRTYCFGLLAPPPAGPSK
;
A
#
# COMPACT_ATOMS: atom_id res chain seq x y z
N ARG A 1 1.35 22.18 15.50
CA ARG A 1 2.54 21.62 14.81
C ARG A 1 2.98 20.28 15.42
N ALA A 2 3.27 20.18 16.72
CA ALA A 2 3.66 18.90 17.35
C ALA A 2 2.61 17.78 17.27
N TRP A 3 1.32 18.11 17.41
CA TRP A 3 0.23 17.14 17.32
C TRP A 3 0.16 16.43 15.97
N GLY A 4 0.42 17.15 14.87
CA GLY A 4 0.45 16.57 13.53
C GLY A 4 1.57 15.54 13.38
N PHE A 5 2.77 15.86 13.87
CA PHE A 5 3.89 14.90 13.88
C PHE A 5 3.56 13.66 14.71
N ALA A 6 2.97 13.82 15.89
CA ALA A 6 2.56 12.70 16.75
C ALA A 6 1.53 11.79 16.05
N VAL A 7 0.51 12.38 15.40
CA VAL A 7 -0.51 11.62 14.65
C VAL A 7 0.10 10.86 13.47
N ILE A 8 1.03 11.48 12.73
CA ILE A 8 1.69 10.82 11.59
C ILE A 8 2.55 9.63 12.07
N LEU A 9 3.32 9.79 13.15
CA LEU A 9 4.11 8.70 13.72
C LEU A 9 3.22 7.54 14.19
N PHE A 10 2.11 7.87 14.87
CA PHE A 10 1.14 6.87 15.31
C PHE A 10 0.48 6.14 14.12
N ALA A 11 0.06 6.88 13.09
CA ALA A 11 -0.50 6.31 11.87
C ALA A 11 0.49 5.41 11.13
N ALA A 12 1.78 5.81 11.06
CA ALA A 12 2.82 4.99 10.45
C ALA A 12 3.04 3.67 11.21
N ALA A 13 3.05 3.71 12.54
CA ALA A 13 3.16 2.52 13.38
C ALA A 13 1.94 1.58 13.23
N LEU A 14 0.73 2.13 13.17
CA LEU A 14 -0.48 1.34 12.90
C LEU A 14 -0.48 0.74 11.51
N SER A 15 -0.04 1.49 10.49
CA SER A 15 0.03 1.03 9.11
C SER A 15 1.02 -0.13 8.95
N SER A 16 2.19 -0.05 9.57
CA SER A 16 3.18 -1.14 9.52
C SER A 16 2.68 -2.39 10.27
N MET A 17 2.06 -2.22 11.43
CA MET A 17 1.45 -3.32 12.20
C MET A 17 0.33 -4.00 11.43
N ALA A 18 -0.56 -3.23 10.78
CA ALA A 18 -1.65 -3.76 9.97
C ALA A 18 -1.13 -4.60 8.79
N GLY A 19 -0.06 -4.15 8.12
CA GLY A 19 0.58 -4.90 7.03
C GLY A 19 1.12 -6.26 7.49
N VAL A 20 1.89 -6.28 8.58
CA VAL A 20 2.47 -7.52 9.14
C VAL A 20 1.38 -8.45 9.69
N TYR A 21 0.34 -7.90 10.33
CA TYR A 21 -0.79 -8.70 10.82
C TYR A 21 -1.60 -9.30 9.67
N PHE A 22 -1.82 -8.55 8.59
CA PHE A 22 -2.48 -9.05 7.39
C PHE A 22 -1.68 -10.17 6.72
N GLU A 23 -0.36 -10.02 6.63
CA GLU A 23 0.54 -11.09 6.18
C GLU A 23 0.39 -12.35 7.05
N LYS A 24 0.40 -12.19 8.39
CA LYS A 24 0.22 -13.29 9.34
C LYS A 24 -1.11 -14.01 9.13
N ILE A 25 -2.20 -13.29 8.91
CA ILE A 25 -3.53 -13.88 8.64
C ILE A 25 -3.56 -14.62 7.30
N LEU A 26 -2.97 -14.03 6.26
CA LEU A 26 -2.95 -14.63 4.91
C LEU A 26 -2.12 -15.91 4.87
N LYS A 27 -0.99 -15.94 5.59
CA LYS A 27 -0.06 -17.08 5.59
C LYS A 27 -0.40 -18.11 6.69
N GLY A 28 -1.16 -17.74 7.72
CA GLY A 28 -1.43 -18.59 8.88
C GLY A 28 -2.57 -19.61 8.72
N VAL A 29 -3.47 -19.46 7.75
CA VAL A 29 -4.63 -20.37 7.55
C VAL A 29 -4.88 -20.60 6.06
N LYS A 30 -5.27 -21.82 5.66
CA LYS A 30 -5.66 -22.18 4.28
C LYS A 30 -7.03 -21.59 3.88
N VAL A 31 -7.19 -20.27 3.98
CA VAL A 31 -8.36 -19.53 3.47
C VAL A 31 -7.97 -18.82 2.17
N SER A 32 -8.90 -18.70 1.23
CA SER A 32 -8.64 -17.98 -0.01
C SER A 32 -8.33 -16.49 0.26
N LEU A 33 -7.41 -15.92 -0.51
CA LEU A 33 -7.06 -14.50 -0.42
C LEU A 33 -8.30 -13.62 -0.62
N TRP A 34 -9.13 -13.99 -1.59
CA TRP A 34 -10.35 -13.27 -1.95
C TRP A 34 -11.34 -13.23 -0.80
N THR A 35 -11.51 -14.33 -0.06
CA THR A 35 -12.37 -14.37 1.13
C THR A 35 -11.86 -13.45 2.23
N ARG A 36 -10.54 -13.42 2.46
CA ARG A 36 -9.94 -12.49 3.45
C ARG A 36 -10.08 -11.03 3.02
N ASN A 37 -9.88 -10.75 1.74
CA ASN A 37 -10.02 -9.40 1.22
C ASN A 37 -11.47 -8.92 1.24
N LEU A 38 -12.44 -9.81 0.97
CA LEU A 38 -13.87 -9.51 1.09
C LEU A 38 -14.26 -9.21 2.55
N GLN A 39 -13.76 -9.99 3.51
CA GLN A 39 -13.96 -9.72 4.93
C GLN A 39 -13.42 -8.34 5.31
N LEU A 40 -12.19 -8.02 4.90
CA LEU A 40 -11.57 -6.72 5.15
C LEU A 40 -12.31 -5.57 4.47
N ALA A 41 -12.79 -5.76 3.24
CA ALA A 41 -13.60 -4.78 2.54
C ALA A 41 -14.92 -4.52 3.28
N ALA A 42 -15.60 -5.57 3.76
CA ALA A 42 -16.82 -5.41 4.57
C ALA A 42 -16.54 -4.60 5.85
N TYR A 43 -15.45 -4.90 6.56
CA TYR A 43 -15.04 -4.12 7.73
C TYR A 43 -14.71 -2.67 7.36
N SER A 44 -14.03 -2.42 6.23
CA SER A 44 -13.70 -1.06 5.79
C SER A 44 -14.93 -0.23 5.48
N VAL A 45 -15.99 -0.84 4.92
CA VAL A 45 -17.25 -0.14 4.66
C VAL A 45 -17.88 0.30 5.98
N ILE A 46 -17.98 -0.61 6.96
CA ILE A 46 -18.54 -0.31 8.28
C ILE A 46 -17.75 0.79 8.99
N THR A 47 -16.41 0.69 9.01
CA THR A 47 -15.57 1.68 9.69
C THR A 47 -15.56 3.03 8.97
N SER A 48 -15.77 3.06 7.65
CA SER A 48 -15.88 4.31 6.88
C SER A 48 -17.14 5.12 7.19
N PHE A 49 -18.19 4.50 7.75
CA PHE A 49 -19.36 5.23 8.23
C PHE A 49 -19.07 6.06 9.49
N VAL A 50 -18.11 5.63 10.33
CA VAL A 50 -17.82 6.33 11.59
C VAL A 50 -17.32 7.77 11.35
N PRO A 51 -16.32 8.02 10.48
CA PRO A 51 -15.93 9.38 10.12
C PRO A 51 -17.06 10.22 9.52
N LEU A 52 -17.94 9.63 8.69
CA LEU A 52 -19.07 10.34 8.08
C LEU A 52 -20.07 10.86 9.12
N LEU A 53 -20.28 10.10 10.21
CA LEU A 53 -21.17 10.50 11.31
C LEU A 53 -20.51 11.52 12.24
N VAL A 54 -19.20 11.37 12.51
CA VAL A 54 -18.48 12.21 13.48
C VAL A 54 -18.08 13.57 12.89
N SER A 55 -17.82 13.64 11.58
CA SER A 55 -17.40 14.88 10.89
C SER A 55 -18.53 15.90 10.70
N GLY A 56 -19.79 15.52 10.95
CA GLY A 56 -20.95 16.39 10.72
C GLY A 56 -21.32 16.57 9.25
N GLU A 57 -20.60 15.93 8.32
CA GLU A 57 -20.85 16.00 6.87
C GLU A 57 -22.14 15.27 6.44
N TRP A 58 -22.75 14.52 7.36
CA TRP A 58 -24.03 13.84 7.15
C TRP A 58 -25.13 14.78 6.64
N TYR A 59 -25.19 16.02 7.16
CA TYR A 59 -26.18 17.01 6.73
C TYR A 59 -26.04 17.35 5.24
N VAL A 60 -24.81 17.52 4.75
CA VAL A 60 -24.52 17.81 3.34
C VAL A 60 -24.92 16.65 2.44
N ILE A 61 -24.72 15.42 2.91
CA ILE A 61 -25.12 14.20 2.18
C ILE A 61 -26.64 14.09 2.09
N GLN A 62 -27.38 14.46 3.14
CA GLN A 62 -28.85 14.45 3.11
C GLN A 62 -29.43 15.50 2.15
N GLU A 63 -28.83 16.69 2.06
CA GLU A 63 -29.31 17.74 1.17
C GLU A 63 -28.95 17.50 -0.30
N LYS A 64 -27.71 17.09 -0.58
CA LYS A 64 -27.18 17.03 -1.96
C LYS A 64 -27.14 15.62 -2.55
N GLY A 65 -27.23 14.60 -1.70
CA GLY A 65 -27.05 13.19 -2.06
C GLY A 65 -25.59 12.75 -1.97
N PHE A 66 -25.39 11.45 -1.72
CA PHE A 66 -24.05 10.85 -1.52
C PHE A 66 -23.12 10.97 -2.74
N PHE A 67 -23.67 10.89 -3.95
CA PHE A 67 -22.90 10.93 -5.20
C PHE A 67 -22.79 12.34 -5.80
N HIS A 68 -23.13 13.37 -5.03
CA HIS A 68 -23.03 14.74 -5.50
C HIS A 68 -21.57 15.12 -5.80
N GLY A 69 -21.30 15.69 -6.97
CA GLY A 69 -19.96 16.11 -7.38
C GLY A 69 -19.05 14.98 -7.87
N TYR A 70 -19.56 13.76 -8.04
CA TYR A 70 -18.79 12.67 -8.66
C TYR A 70 -18.56 12.98 -10.14
N THR A 71 -17.29 13.06 -10.53
CA THR A 71 -16.88 13.22 -11.92
C THR A 71 -16.34 11.90 -12.46
N ASN A 72 -16.13 11.82 -13.78
CA ASN A 72 -15.47 10.65 -14.40
C ASN A 72 -14.09 10.39 -13.78
N MET A 73 -13.35 11.43 -13.38
CA MET A 73 -12.05 11.27 -12.70
C MET A 73 -12.20 10.64 -11.31
N THR A 74 -13.27 10.99 -10.58
CA THR A 74 -13.57 10.38 -9.27
C THR A 74 -13.75 8.86 -9.41
N TRP A 75 -14.50 8.41 -10.42
CA TRP A 75 -14.68 6.98 -10.69
C TRP A 75 -13.36 6.27 -11.05
N VAL A 76 -12.52 6.91 -11.86
CA VAL A 76 -11.17 6.38 -12.16
C VAL A 76 -10.34 6.25 -10.87
N CYS A 77 -10.33 7.26 -10.00
CA CYS A 77 -9.62 7.21 -8.72
C CYS A 77 -10.14 6.10 -7.80
N ILE A 78 -11.46 5.87 -7.76
CA ILE A 78 -12.08 4.80 -6.95
C ILE A 78 -11.64 3.43 -7.47
N ILE A 79 -11.74 3.19 -8.78
CA ILE A 79 -11.35 1.92 -9.40
C ILE A 79 -9.85 1.68 -9.20
N MET A 80 -9.02 2.71 -9.37
CA MET A 80 -7.56 2.61 -9.18
C MET A 80 -7.20 2.30 -7.72
N ASN A 81 -7.83 2.95 -6.75
CA ASN A 81 -7.59 2.67 -5.32
C ASN A 81 -8.07 1.27 -4.94
N ALA A 82 -9.25 0.85 -5.41
CA ALA A 82 -9.77 -0.48 -5.17
C ALA A 82 -8.84 -1.55 -5.76
N GLY A 83 -8.45 -1.39 -7.03
CA GLY A 83 -7.49 -2.26 -7.71
C GLY A 83 -6.13 -2.30 -7.01
N GLY A 84 -5.62 -1.14 -6.59
CA GLY A 84 -4.38 -1.03 -5.81
C GLY A 84 -4.44 -1.82 -4.50
N GLY A 85 -5.54 -1.75 -3.76
CA GLY A 85 -5.75 -2.55 -2.55
C GLY A 85 -5.76 -4.06 -2.80
N LEU A 86 -6.43 -4.50 -3.88
CA LEU A 86 -6.42 -5.92 -4.30
C LEU A 86 -5.00 -6.39 -4.67
N LEU A 87 -4.24 -5.56 -5.40
CA LEU A 87 -2.87 -5.85 -5.80
C LEU A 87 -1.94 -5.96 -4.59
N VAL A 88 -2.06 -5.04 -3.61
CA VAL A 88 -1.28 -5.08 -2.38
C VAL A 88 -1.48 -6.41 -1.64
N GLY A 89 -2.72 -6.89 -1.50
CA GLY A 89 -2.96 -8.18 -0.85
C GLY A 89 -2.37 -9.36 -1.62
N THR A 90 -2.38 -9.28 -2.95
CA THR A 90 -1.76 -10.29 -3.82
C THR A 90 -0.24 -10.31 -3.64
N VAL A 91 0.41 -9.15 -3.65
CA VAL A 91 1.86 -9.03 -3.42
C VAL A 91 2.26 -9.57 -2.05
N ILE A 92 1.51 -9.24 -0.99
CA ILE A 92 1.81 -9.75 0.37
C ILE A 92 1.68 -11.27 0.46
N LYS A 93 0.73 -11.88 -0.26
CA LYS A 93 0.56 -13.33 -0.28
C LYS A 93 1.72 -14.05 -0.97
N TYR A 94 2.19 -13.52 -2.10
CA TYR A 94 3.22 -14.18 -2.91
C TYR A 94 4.64 -13.80 -2.55
N ALA A 95 4.85 -12.61 -2.00
CA ALA A 95 6.12 -12.15 -1.43
C ALA A 95 5.96 -12.03 0.08
N ASP A 96 5.93 -10.81 0.59
CA ASP A 96 5.86 -10.45 2.01
C ASP A 96 5.58 -8.95 2.12
N ALA A 97 5.24 -8.47 3.33
CA ALA A 97 4.92 -7.07 3.54
C ALA A 97 6.11 -6.13 3.37
N VAL A 98 7.35 -6.60 3.57
CA VAL A 98 8.57 -5.77 3.42
C VAL A 98 8.89 -5.56 1.95
N THR A 99 8.88 -6.63 1.14
CA THR A 99 9.06 -6.54 -0.32
C THR A 99 8.02 -5.62 -0.96
N LYS A 100 6.78 -5.62 -0.46
CA LYS A 100 5.74 -4.68 -0.88
C LYS A 100 6.17 -3.21 -0.66
N ASP A 101 6.69 -2.87 0.52
CA ASP A 101 7.14 -1.50 0.82
C ASP A 101 8.36 -1.08 -0.02
N VAL A 102 9.30 -2.02 -0.25
CA VAL A 102 10.44 -1.80 -1.16
C VAL A 102 9.98 -1.53 -2.59
N ALA A 103 9.01 -2.31 -3.09
CA ALA A 103 8.45 -2.14 -4.43
C ALA A 103 7.71 -0.80 -4.58
N ILE A 104 6.98 -0.36 -3.55
CA ILE A 104 6.34 0.97 -3.53
C ILE A 104 7.40 2.07 -3.60
N GLY A 105 8.48 1.96 -2.80
CA GLY A 105 9.60 2.91 -2.86
C GLY A 105 10.22 3.01 -4.24
N ALA A 106 10.50 1.88 -4.89
CA ALA A 106 11.02 1.82 -6.26
C ALA A 106 10.05 2.44 -7.28
N SER A 107 8.74 2.18 -7.12
CA SER A 107 7.69 2.73 -7.97
C SER A 107 7.61 4.26 -7.89
N ILE A 108 7.81 4.84 -6.69
CA ILE A 108 7.85 6.30 -6.52
C ILE A 108 9.01 6.90 -7.32
N VAL A 109 10.21 6.30 -7.24
CA VAL A 109 11.37 6.75 -8.03
C VAL A 109 11.07 6.74 -9.53
N PHE A 110 10.54 5.62 -10.04
CA PHE A 110 10.19 5.49 -11.45
C PHE A 110 9.13 6.51 -11.87
N SER A 111 8.10 6.69 -11.04
CA SER A 111 7.01 7.64 -11.28
C SER A 111 7.52 9.08 -11.33
N SER A 112 8.49 9.43 -10.47
CA SER A 112 9.09 10.76 -10.49
C SER A 112 9.95 11.00 -11.73
N ILE A 113 10.71 10.01 -12.19
CA ILE A 113 11.48 10.11 -13.44
C ILE A 113 10.52 10.27 -14.64
N ALA A 114 9.44 9.47 -14.66
CA ALA A 114 8.42 9.61 -15.70
C ALA A 114 7.75 10.99 -15.66
N SER A 115 7.46 11.50 -14.46
CA SER A 115 6.81 12.80 -14.27
C SER A 115 7.67 13.95 -14.79
N THR A 116 9.00 13.90 -14.61
CA THR A 116 9.90 14.96 -15.08
C THR A 116 9.96 15.01 -16.61
N GLN A 117 9.92 13.84 -17.27
CA GLN A 117 9.94 13.75 -18.74
C GLN A 117 8.59 14.12 -19.38
N LEU A 118 7.46 13.76 -18.74
CA LEU A 118 6.12 13.96 -19.31
C LEU A 118 5.50 15.32 -18.98
N PHE A 119 5.77 15.86 -17.79
CA PHE A 119 5.12 17.06 -17.27
C PHE A 119 6.09 18.22 -17.00
N GLY A 120 7.38 18.07 -17.30
CA GLY A 120 8.38 19.13 -17.13
C GLY A 120 8.65 19.52 -15.68
N PHE A 121 8.46 18.59 -14.73
CA PHE A 121 8.66 18.84 -13.30
C PHE A 121 10.13 19.15 -12.98
N GLU A 122 10.40 20.28 -12.32
CA GLU A 122 11.76 20.64 -11.92
C GLU A 122 12.26 19.80 -10.74
N ILE A 123 13.40 19.14 -10.92
CA ILE A 123 13.97 18.23 -9.93
C ILE A 123 14.80 19.03 -8.92
N SER A 124 14.45 18.94 -7.63
CA SER A 124 15.26 19.48 -6.54
C SER A 124 16.48 18.60 -6.22
N THR A 125 17.60 19.20 -5.81
CA THR A 125 18.80 18.46 -5.36
C THR A 125 18.51 17.49 -4.22
N LEU A 126 17.62 17.86 -3.29
CA LEU A 126 17.20 16.97 -2.19
C LEU A 126 16.44 15.75 -2.71
N PHE A 127 15.68 15.91 -3.79
CA PHE A 127 14.96 14.81 -4.43
C PHE A 127 15.94 13.82 -5.06
N VAL A 128 17.00 14.30 -5.73
CA VAL A 128 18.06 13.44 -6.29
C VAL A 128 18.77 12.61 -5.23
N ILE A 129 19.08 13.23 -4.07
CA ILE A 129 19.67 12.52 -2.93
C ILE A 129 18.69 11.47 -2.38
N GLY A 130 17.40 11.79 -2.26
CA GLY A 130 16.39 10.83 -1.84
C GLY A 130 16.28 9.64 -2.79
N VAL A 131 16.26 9.89 -4.10
CA VAL A 131 16.20 8.85 -5.13
C VAL A 131 17.42 7.94 -5.08
N SER A 132 18.64 8.50 -4.96
CA SER A 132 19.85 7.68 -4.95
C SER A 132 19.89 6.71 -3.76
N VAL A 133 19.41 7.14 -2.59
CA VAL A 133 19.28 6.27 -1.40
C VAL A 133 18.24 5.17 -1.62
N VAL A 134 17.09 5.49 -2.21
CA VAL A 134 16.05 4.47 -2.52
C VAL A 134 16.58 3.45 -3.52
N VAL A 135 17.23 3.89 -4.59
CA VAL A 135 17.84 3.00 -5.60
C VAL A 135 18.88 2.08 -4.94
N TYR A 136 19.76 2.64 -4.10
CA TYR A 136 20.74 1.85 -3.36
C TYR A 136 20.08 0.80 -2.43
N SER A 137 19.00 1.18 -1.73
CA SER A 137 18.25 0.27 -0.86
C SER A 137 17.64 -0.92 -1.61
N VAL A 138 17.07 -0.68 -2.80
CA VAL A 138 16.48 -1.72 -3.66
C VAL A 138 17.55 -2.73 -4.09
N PHE A 139 18.73 -2.25 -4.53
CA PHE A 139 19.83 -3.13 -4.91
C PHE A 139 20.34 -3.97 -3.74
N LEU A 140 20.46 -3.36 -2.55
CA LEU A 140 20.91 -4.06 -1.35
C LEU A 140 19.90 -5.12 -0.89
N TYR A 141 18.59 -4.82 -0.96
CA TYR A 141 17.55 -5.78 -0.61
C TYR A 141 17.48 -6.94 -1.60
N GLY A 142 17.54 -6.67 -2.90
CA GLY A 142 17.59 -7.70 -3.95
C GLY A 142 18.81 -8.63 -3.80
N GLY A 143 19.99 -8.07 -3.55
CA GLY A 143 21.22 -8.84 -3.33
C GLY A 143 21.15 -9.80 -2.15
N ARG A 144 20.45 -9.43 -1.07
CA ARG A 144 20.19 -10.33 0.07
C ARG A 144 19.33 -11.53 -0.30
N THR A 145 18.34 -11.34 -1.16
CA THR A 145 17.46 -12.44 -1.63
C THR A 145 18.23 -13.45 -2.47
N TYR A 146 19.15 -13.01 -3.33
CA TYR A 146 20.01 -13.91 -4.11
C TYR A 146 21.02 -14.67 -3.24
N CYS A 147 21.66 -13.97 -2.30
CA CYS A 147 22.64 -14.57 -1.39
C CYS A 147 21.99 -15.60 -0.44
N PHE A 148 20.81 -15.28 0.11
CA PHE A 148 20.07 -16.22 0.95
C PHE A 148 19.48 -17.39 0.14
N GLY A 149 19.06 -17.17 -1.10
CA GLY A 149 18.63 -18.25 -2.01
C GLY A 149 19.74 -19.24 -2.37
N LEU A 150 21.00 -18.80 -2.39
CA LEU A 150 22.19 -19.65 -2.55
C LEU A 150 22.57 -20.43 -1.27
N LEU A 151 22.18 -19.91 -0.10
CA LEU A 151 22.42 -20.53 1.22
C LEU A 151 21.23 -21.38 1.71
N ALA A 152 20.05 -21.25 1.09
CA ALA A 152 18.88 -22.02 1.44
C ALA A 152 19.03 -23.46 0.92
N PRO A 153 18.81 -24.49 1.76
CA PRO A 153 18.77 -25.87 1.27
C PRO A 153 17.66 -26.02 0.22
N PRO A 154 17.85 -26.85 -0.82
CA PRO A 154 16.83 -27.06 -1.85
C PRO A 154 15.52 -27.52 -1.20
N PRO A 155 14.35 -27.07 -1.72
CA PRO A 155 13.07 -27.49 -1.20
C PRO A 155 12.98 -29.02 -1.25
N ALA A 156 12.62 -29.64 -0.12
CA ALA A 156 12.37 -31.08 -0.06
C ALA A 156 11.36 -31.44 -1.15
N GLY A 157 11.76 -32.35 -2.04
CA GLY A 157 10.94 -32.79 -3.17
C GLY A 157 9.56 -33.28 -2.71
N PRO A 158 8.58 -33.33 -3.63
CA PRO A 158 7.22 -33.69 -3.28
C PRO A 158 7.20 -35.04 -2.55
N SER A 159 6.71 -35.04 -1.30
CA SER A 159 6.38 -36.30 -0.63
C SER A 159 5.24 -36.94 -1.43
N LYS A 160 5.46 -38.19 -1.84
CA LYS A 160 4.49 -39.02 -2.55
C LYS A 160 3.12 -39.03 -1.88
#